data_AF-A0A2S6U5A8-F1
#
_entry.id   AF-A0A2S6U5A8-F1
#
_cell.length_a   1.000
_cell.length_b   1.000
_cell.length_c   1.000
_cell.angle_alpha   90.00
_cell.angle_beta   90.00
_cell.angle_gamma   90.00
#
_symmetry.space_group_name_H-M   'P 1'
#
loop_
_entity.id
_entity.type
_entity.pdbx_description
1 polymer ?
#
loop_
_entity_poly.entity_id
_entity_poly.type
_entity_poly.pdbx_seq_one_letter_code
_entity_poly.pdbx_strand_id
1 'polypeptide(L)'
;LSRLVEAVAGQPLDQILQQRIFDPLGMTDTGFQVRPDQRARLAALYSAHDGGIVLEERPDEEASFVRPVTLFSGGGGLVSTAGDYLRFAEAVRRKGELDGARILGRRTVELMTMNHLPGNVGLTAMGQPTFSETSMDGIGFGLGFSVVLDPATTKAACSVGEHAWGGVASTAFWIDPVEDIVAVFMTQVLPSSTYPIRRELRALVYQALID
;
A
#
# COMPACT_ATOMS: atom_id res chain seq x y z
N LEU A 1 10.26 8.53 -10.31
CA LEU A 1 8.93 9.12 -10.62
C LEU A 1 8.63 10.36 -9.79
N SER A 2 8.70 10.30 -8.45
CA SER A 2 8.47 11.46 -7.56
C SER A 2 9.14 12.76 -7.98
N ARG A 3 10.44 12.72 -8.31
CA ARG A 3 11.17 13.89 -8.78
C ARG A 3 10.60 14.52 -10.05
N LEU A 4 10.05 13.70 -10.95
CA LEU A 4 9.39 14.19 -12.16
C LEU A 4 8.09 14.91 -11.82
N VAL A 5 7.30 14.38 -10.87
CA VAL A 5 6.08 15.02 -10.38
C VAL A 5 6.41 16.40 -9.80
N GLU A 6 7.44 16.49 -8.94
CA GLU A 6 7.89 17.76 -8.38
C GLU A 6 8.33 18.76 -9.45
N ALA A 7 9.12 18.30 -10.43
CA ALA A 7 9.63 19.15 -11.50
C ALA A 7 8.50 19.71 -12.39
N VAL A 8 7.49 18.89 -12.70
CA VAL A 8 6.33 19.31 -13.50
C VAL A 8 5.39 20.22 -12.71
N ALA A 9 5.16 19.93 -11.44
CA ALA A 9 4.27 20.73 -10.58
C ALA A 9 4.93 22.01 -10.05
N GLY A 10 6.25 22.10 -10.06
CA GLY A 10 7.00 23.22 -9.46
C GLY A 10 6.87 23.28 -7.93
N GLN A 11 6.54 22.15 -7.29
CA GLN A 11 6.26 22.06 -5.85
C GLN A 11 6.93 20.82 -5.26
N PRO A 12 7.33 20.85 -3.97
CA PRO A 12 7.77 19.66 -3.23
C PRO A 12 6.69 18.57 -3.15
N LEU A 13 7.10 17.31 -3.16
CA LEU A 13 6.15 16.18 -3.19
C LEU A 13 5.23 16.13 -1.96
N ASP A 14 5.73 16.44 -0.76
CA ASP A 14 4.93 16.49 0.47
C ASP A 14 3.75 17.46 0.34
N GLN A 15 3.99 18.65 -0.22
CA GLN A 15 2.94 19.65 -0.45
C GLN A 15 1.94 19.19 -1.52
N ILE A 16 2.41 18.55 -2.58
CA ILE A 16 1.55 18.01 -3.64
C ILE A 16 0.63 16.95 -3.04
N LEU A 17 1.17 16.00 -2.28
CA LEU A 17 0.38 14.93 -1.67
C LEU A 17 -0.59 15.48 -0.62
N GLN A 18 -0.15 16.44 0.20
CA GLN A 18 -1.03 17.11 1.17
C GLN A 18 -2.24 17.74 0.48
N GLN A 19 -2.01 18.58 -0.52
CA GLN A 19 -3.08 19.34 -1.20
C GLN A 19 -3.97 18.47 -2.10
N ARG A 20 -3.41 17.45 -2.75
CA ARG A 20 -4.11 16.67 -3.79
C ARG A 20 -4.73 15.38 -3.26
N ILE A 21 -4.24 14.86 -2.14
CA ILE A 21 -4.65 13.54 -1.61
C ILE A 21 -5.01 13.63 -0.14
N PHE A 22 -4.12 14.09 0.73
CA PHE A 22 -4.32 13.95 2.18
C PHE A 22 -5.41 14.89 2.71
N ASP A 23 -5.37 16.19 2.38
CA ASP A 23 -6.41 17.14 2.80
C ASP A 23 -7.79 16.78 2.24
N PRO A 24 -7.96 16.52 0.92
CA PRO A 24 -9.28 16.17 0.38
C PRO A 24 -9.84 14.89 0.97
N LEU A 25 -8.98 13.92 1.28
CA LEU A 25 -9.40 12.66 1.90
C LEU A 25 -9.41 12.72 3.42
N GLY A 26 -9.05 13.82 4.08
CA GLY A 26 -9.00 13.90 5.55
C GLY A 26 -7.98 12.94 6.19
N MET A 27 -6.88 12.65 5.51
CA MET A 27 -5.78 11.80 6.00
C MET A 27 -4.81 12.62 6.87
N THR A 28 -5.30 13.03 8.04
CA THR A 28 -4.60 14.02 8.89
C THR A 28 -3.35 13.49 9.58
N ASP A 29 -3.10 12.20 9.56
CA ASP A 29 -1.95 11.53 10.19
C ASP A 29 -0.96 10.98 9.16
N THR A 30 -1.13 11.35 7.89
CA THR A 30 -0.29 10.88 6.79
C THR A 30 0.68 11.96 6.33
N GLY A 31 1.95 11.61 6.19
CA GLY A 31 2.98 12.52 5.72
C GLY A 31 4.35 11.85 5.67
N PHE A 32 5.39 12.64 5.42
CA PHE A 32 6.78 12.15 5.44
C PHE A 32 7.44 12.21 6.82
N GLN A 33 6.82 12.90 7.78
CA GLN A 33 7.34 13.10 9.13
C GLN A 33 6.19 13.08 10.14
N VAL A 34 6.44 12.50 11.32
CA VAL A 34 5.51 12.53 12.45
C VAL A 34 5.55 13.90 13.10
N ARG A 35 4.38 14.52 13.27
CA ARG A 35 4.28 15.82 13.94
C ARG A 35 4.59 15.70 15.44
N PRO A 36 5.12 16.76 16.07
CA PRO A 36 5.47 16.73 17.50
C PRO A 36 4.35 16.26 18.43
N ASP A 37 3.10 16.66 18.17
CA ASP A 37 1.91 16.29 18.94
C ASP A 37 1.48 14.82 18.77
N GLN A 38 2.11 14.08 17.85
CA GLN A 38 1.70 12.73 17.47
C GLN A 38 2.76 11.66 17.74
N ARG A 39 3.97 12.07 18.16
CA ARG A 39 5.12 11.17 18.36
C ARG A 39 4.82 10.01 19.30
N ALA A 40 4.00 10.23 20.33
CA ALA A 40 3.60 9.21 21.28
C ALA A 40 2.80 8.04 20.66
N ARG A 41 2.28 8.18 19.43
CA ARG A 41 1.55 7.13 18.71
C ARG A 41 2.42 6.37 17.70
N LEU A 42 3.66 6.78 17.49
CA LEU A 42 4.55 6.11 16.55
C LEU A 42 4.83 4.68 17.04
N ALA A 43 4.64 3.71 16.16
CA ALA A 43 4.93 2.31 16.46
C ALA A 43 6.43 2.05 16.39
N ALA A 44 6.93 1.17 17.26
CA ALA A 44 8.27 0.62 17.16
C ALA A 44 8.39 -0.28 15.91
N LEU A 45 9.57 -0.28 15.28
CA LEU A 45 9.89 -1.19 14.19
C LEU A 45 10.67 -2.38 14.73
N TYR A 46 10.32 -3.57 14.24
CA TYR A 46 10.98 -4.81 14.62
C TYR A 46 11.53 -5.53 13.39
N SER A 47 12.57 -6.32 13.61
CA SER A 47 13.14 -7.22 12.62
C SER A 47 13.12 -8.65 13.14
N ALA A 48 12.70 -9.59 12.29
CA ALA A 48 12.75 -11.00 12.57
C ALA A 48 14.04 -11.60 12.00
N HIS A 49 14.72 -12.40 12.83
CA HIS A 49 15.96 -13.08 12.50
C HIS A 49 15.89 -14.54 12.96
N ASP A 50 16.89 -15.34 12.57
CA ASP A 50 17.09 -16.70 13.06
C ASP A 50 17.39 -16.67 14.58
N GLY A 51 16.33 -16.65 15.39
CA GLY A 51 16.41 -16.47 16.84
C GLY A 51 15.24 -15.69 17.47
N GLY A 52 14.37 -15.08 16.66
CA GLY A 52 13.16 -14.39 17.13
C GLY A 52 13.00 -12.99 16.55
N ILE A 53 12.14 -12.20 17.21
CA ILE A 53 11.88 -10.80 16.85
C ILE A 53 12.71 -9.88 17.75
N VAL A 54 13.46 -8.97 17.14
CA VAL A 54 14.24 -7.94 17.83
C VAL A 54 13.73 -6.54 17.48
N LEU A 55 13.98 -5.60 18.38
CA LEU A 55 13.65 -4.19 18.16
C LEU A 55 14.67 -3.58 17.19
N GLU A 56 14.21 -3.16 16.01
CA GLU A 56 15.00 -2.52 14.97
C GLU A 56 15.10 -1.01 15.20
N GLU A 57 13.96 -0.37 15.46
CA GLU A 57 13.88 1.07 15.67
C GLU A 57 12.91 1.40 16.81
N ARG A 58 13.37 2.24 17.74
CA ARG A 58 12.55 2.78 18.81
C ARG A 58 11.71 3.95 18.29
N PRO A 59 10.47 4.12 18.77
CA PRO A 59 9.64 5.26 18.42
C PRO A 59 9.95 6.46 19.32
N ASP A 60 11.20 6.93 19.30
CA ASP A 60 11.68 8.06 20.09
C ASP A 60 12.13 9.23 19.21
N GLU A 61 12.79 10.22 19.80
CA GLU A 61 13.25 11.43 19.11
C GLU A 61 14.29 11.15 18.00
N GLU A 62 14.94 9.98 18.04
CA GLU A 62 15.91 9.56 17.02
C GLU A 62 15.28 8.73 15.89
N ALA A 63 13.99 8.37 16.01
CA ALA A 63 13.28 7.62 14.99
C ALA A 63 13.34 8.32 13.61
N SER A 64 13.45 7.54 12.56
CA SER A 64 13.64 8.03 11.18
C SER A 64 12.51 8.94 10.72
N PHE A 65 11.27 8.67 11.14
CA PHE A 65 10.11 9.52 10.83
C PHE A 65 9.95 10.74 11.76
N VAL A 66 10.78 10.89 12.80
CA VAL A 66 10.80 12.08 13.66
C VAL A 66 11.86 13.08 13.20
N ARG A 67 12.97 12.59 12.62
CA ARG A 67 14.05 13.42 12.08
C ARG A 67 13.60 14.23 10.85
N PRO A 68 14.23 15.40 10.58
CA PRO A 68 13.92 16.19 9.40
C PRO A 68 14.13 15.42 8.10
N VAL A 69 13.14 15.48 7.21
CA VAL A 69 13.16 14.79 5.92
C VAL A 69 13.89 15.64 4.89
N THR A 70 14.89 15.06 4.22
CA THR A 70 15.68 15.72 3.17
C THR A 70 15.34 15.25 1.76
N LEU A 71 14.58 14.16 1.64
CA LEU A 71 14.14 13.59 0.36
C LEU A 71 12.73 13.02 0.48
N PHE A 72 11.79 13.57 -0.28
CA PHE A 72 10.43 13.05 -0.37
C PHE A 72 10.34 11.96 -1.45
N SER A 73 10.53 10.71 -1.03
CA SER A 73 10.49 9.55 -1.92
C SER A 73 9.08 8.95 -2.01
N GLY A 74 8.56 8.82 -3.23
CA GLY A 74 7.27 8.15 -3.47
C GLY A 74 7.34 6.63 -3.52
N GLY A 75 8.55 6.04 -3.50
CA GLY A 75 8.73 4.59 -3.39
C GLY A 75 8.72 4.07 -1.95
N GLY A 76 8.79 4.97 -0.98
CA GLY A 76 8.85 4.68 0.46
C GLY A 76 9.25 5.93 1.23
N GLY A 77 8.77 6.08 2.47
CA GLY A 77 9.04 7.26 3.30
C GLY A 77 7.79 7.95 3.85
N LEU A 78 6.59 7.46 3.54
CA LEU A 78 5.37 7.91 4.21
C LEU A 78 5.19 7.17 5.55
N VAL A 79 4.78 7.92 6.56
CA VAL A 79 4.17 7.44 7.80
C VAL A 79 2.67 7.74 7.73
N SER A 80 1.84 6.81 8.24
CA SER A 80 0.39 6.90 8.17
C SER A 80 -0.24 6.04 9.26
N THR A 81 -1.57 6.00 9.30
CA THR A 81 -2.36 5.12 10.17
C THR A 81 -3.19 4.16 9.33
N ALA A 82 -3.68 3.08 9.95
CA ALA A 82 -4.62 2.19 9.28
C ALA A 82 -5.89 2.93 8.80
N GLY A 83 -6.38 3.88 9.60
CA GLY A 83 -7.57 4.68 9.28
C GLY A 83 -7.36 5.59 8.08
N ASP A 84 -6.25 6.33 8.04
CA ASP A 84 -5.93 7.19 6.91
C ASP A 84 -5.72 6.40 5.62
N TYR A 85 -4.98 5.30 5.69
CA TYR A 85 -4.72 4.47 4.51
C TYR A 85 -6.00 3.78 4.02
N LEU A 86 -6.92 3.42 4.93
CA LEU A 86 -8.24 2.93 4.57
C LEU A 86 -9.05 3.98 3.79
N ARG A 87 -8.96 5.27 4.15
CA ARG A 87 -9.61 6.35 3.39
C ARG A 87 -9.04 6.47 1.97
N PHE A 88 -7.73 6.35 1.80
CA PHE A 88 -7.14 6.27 0.46
C PHE A 88 -7.66 5.06 -0.32
N ALA A 89 -7.63 3.88 0.28
CA ALA A 89 -8.07 2.65 -0.39
C ALA A 89 -9.57 2.66 -0.74
N GLU A 90 -10.42 3.21 0.14
CA GLU A 90 -11.84 3.46 -0.14
C GLU A 90 -12.06 4.45 -1.28
N ALA A 91 -11.26 5.51 -1.37
CA ALA A 91 -11.33 6.44 -2.50
C ALA A 91 -11.02 5.72 -3.82
N VAL A 92 -10.03 4.81 -3.83
CA VAL A 92 -9.71 3.99 -5.01
C VAL A 92 -10.85 3.01 -5.33
N ARG A 93 -11.40 2.28 -4.35
CA ARG A 93 -12.57 1.38 -4.54
C ARG A 93 -13.75 2.14 -5.15
N ARG A 94 -14.02 3.36 -4.66
CA ARG A 94 -15.05 4.27 -5.16
C ARG A 94 -14.63 5.06 -6.40
N LYS A 95 -13.63 4.58 -7.14
CA LYS A 95 -13.21 5.10 -8.45
C LYS A 95 -12.73 6.55 -8.41
N GLY A 96 -11.94 6.86 -7.38
CA GLY A 96 -11.21 8.11 -7.19
C GLY A 96 -11.93 9.17 -6.37
N GLU A 97 -13.00 8.82 -5.67
CA GLU A 97 -13.79 9.74 -4.85
C GLU A 97 -14.10 9.16 -3.46
N LEU A 98 -14.04 9.98 -2.43
CA LEU A 98 -14.52 9.66 -1.08
C LEU A 98 -15.15 10.89 -0.45
N ASP A 99 -16.30 10.75 0.20
CA ASP A 99 -16.97 11.81 0.97
C ASP A 99 -17.16 13.12 0.16
N GLY A 100 -17.40 13.02 -1.15
CA GLY A 100 -17.57 14.16 -2.07
C GLY A 100 -16.25 14.78 -2.58
N ALA A 101 -15.09 14.34 -2.09
CA ALA A 101 -13.78 14.76 -2.58
C ALA A 101 -13.28 13.81 -3.67
N ARG A 102 -12.91 14.35 -4.84
CA ARG A 102 -12.39 13.58 -5.97
C ARG A 102 -10.89 13.83 -6.15
N ILE A 103 -10.09 12.78 -5.96
CA ILE A 103 -8.63 12.82 -6.16
C ILE A 103 -8.20 12.29 -7.54
N LEU A 104 -9.01 11.41 -8.15
CA LEU A 104 -8.77 10.83 -9.46
C LEU A 104 -10.08 10.70 -10.25
N GLY A 105 -9.97 10.78 -11.58
CA GLY A 105 -11.10 10.47 -12.46
C GLY A 105 -11.40 8.98 -12.47
N ARG A 106 -12.68 8.59 -12.61
CA ARG A 106 -13.09 7.19 -12.72
C ARG A 106 -12.28 6.40 -13.74
N ARG A 107 -12.16 6.94 -14.97
CA ARG A 107 -11.40 6.30 -16.06
C ARG A 107 -9.90 6.18 -15.75
N THR A 108 -9.37 7.09 -14.93
CA THR A 108 -7.97 7.03 -14.49
C THR A 108 -7.77 5.86 -13.54
N VAL A 109 -8.67 5.66 -12.56
CA VAL A 109 -8.59 4.49 -11.67
C VAL A 109 -8.75 3.20 -12.45
N GLU A 110 -9.71 3.13 -13.37
CA GLU A 110 -9.87 1.97 -14.27
C GLU A 110 -8.59 1.68 -15.06
N LEU A 111 -7.91 2.71 -15.58
CA LEU A 111 -6.62 2.55 -16.25
C LEU A 111 -5.52 2.08 -15.29
N MET A 112 -5.49 2.59 -14.05
CA MET A 112 -4.49 2.21 -13.05
C MET A 112 -4.58 0.73 -12.67
N THR A 113 -5.79 0.17 -12.67
CA THR A 113 -6.05 -1.22 -12.25
C THR A 113 -6.11 -2.19 -13.44
N MET A 114 -5.69 -1.79 -14.63
CA MET A 114 -5.49 -2.70 -15.78
C MET A 114 -4.06 -3.25 -15.79
N ASN A 115 -3.86 -4.44 -16.36
CA ASN A 115 -2.52 -4.95 -16.62
C ASN A 115 -1.86 -4.15 -17.75
N HIS A 116 -0.67 -3.60 -17.48
CA HIS A 116 0.13 -2.87 -18.47
C HIS A 116 1.38 -3.63 -18.91
N LEU A 117 1.52 -4.90 -18.51
CA LEU A 117 2.64 -5.73 -18.94
C LEU A 117 2.51 -6.11 -20.44
N PRO A 118 3.60 -6.02 -21.23
CA PRO A 118 3.58 -6.34 -22.65
C PRO A 118 3.05 -7.76 -22.93
N GLY A 119 2.20 -7.89 -23.94
CA GLY A 119 1.58 -9.19 -24.27
C GLY A 119 0.55 -9.67 -23.25
N ASN A 120 0.14 -8.81 -22.32
CA ASN A 120 -0.78 -9.13 -21.22
C ASN A 120 -0.31 -10.32 -20.35
N VAL A 121 1.01 -10.46 -20.20
CA VAL A 121 1.59 -11.52 -19.37
C VAL A 121 1.50 -11.17 -17.88
N GLY A 122 1.68 -12.18 -17.03
CA GLY A 122 1.84 -12.00 -15.58
C GLY A 122 3.25 -11.55 -15.20
N LEU A 123 3.40 -11.06 -13.96
CA LEU A 123 4.66 -10.60 -13.38
C LEU A 123 5.76 -11.67 -13.41
N THR A 124 5.40 -12.95 -13.23
CA THR A 124 6.36 -14.06 -13.27
C THR A 124 7.02 -14.27 -14.63
N ALA A 125 6.44 -13.76 -15.71
CA ALA A 125 7.05 -13.78 -17.05
C ALA A 125 8.07 -12.65 -17.27
N MET A 126 8.05 -11.60 -16.45
CA MET A 126 8.84 -10.37 -16.63
C MET A 126 9.89 -10.14 -15.55
N GLY A 127 9.76 -10.80 -14.40
CA GLY A 127 10.59 -10.57 -13.22
C GLY A 127 11.28 -11.83 -12.70
N GLN A 128 12.29 -11.62 -11.85
CA GLN A 128 12.86 -12.68 -11.02
C GLN A 128 12.06 -12.82 -9.72
N PRO A 129 12.02 -14.02 -9.11
CA PRO A 129 11.51 -14.17 -7.76
C PRO A 129 12.25 -13.22 -6.81
N THR A 130 11.50 -12.42 -6.06
CA THR A 130 12.02 -11.49 -5.04
C THR A 130 11.50 -11.89 -3.66
N PHE A 131 11.93 -11.18 -2.61
CA PHE A 131 11.46 -11.32 -1.23
C PHE A 131 9.96 -10.94 -1.09
N SER A 132 9.08 -11.71 -1.72
CA SER A 132 7.64 -11.59 -1.60
C SER A 132 7.12 -12.74 -0.74
N GLU A 133 6.23 -12.40 0.20
CA GLU A 133 5.52 -13.38 1.03
C GLU A 133 4.64 -14.31 0.18
N THR A 134 4.05 -13.79 -0.90
CA THR A 134 3.13 -14.52 -1.79
C THR A 134 3.72 -14.70 -3.19
N SER A 135 3.34 -15.80 -3.85
CA SER A 135 3.65 -15.98 -5.28
C SER A 135 2.98 -14.89 -6.11
N MET A 136 3.61 -14.51 -7.22
CA MET A 136 3.07 -13.59 -8.22
C MET A 136 2.42 -14.33 -9.40
N ASP A 137 2.22 -15.65 -9.28
CA ASP A 137 1.50 -16.44 -10.28
C ASP A 137 0.06 -15.94 -10.44
N GLY A 138 -0.38 -15.74 -11.69
CA GLY A 138 -1.72 -15.21 -11.97
C GLY A 138 -1.87 -13.71 -11.68
N ILE A 139 -0.78 -13.00 -11.38
CA ILE A 139 -0.77 -11.57 -11.05
C ILE A 139 -0.09 -10.78 -12.18
N GLY A 140 -0.73 -9.70 -12.63
CA GLY A 140 -0.19 -8.68 -13.53
C GLY A 140 0.22 -7.42 -12.78
N PHE A 141 0.58 -6.37 -13.52
CA PHE A 141 0.99 -5.10 -12.92
C PHE A 141 0.31 -3.91 -13.60
N GLY A 142 -0.41 -3.14 -12.79
CA GLY A 142 -1.03 -1.90 -13.20
C GLY A 142 -0.16 -0.67 -12.92
N LEU A 143 -0.76 0.51 -12.98
CA LEU A 143 -0.06 1.77 -12.68
C LEU A 143 -0.08 2.02 -11.17
N GLY A 144 0.80 1.31 -10.46
CA GLY A 144 0.99 1.44 -9.01
C GLY A 144 0.48 0.27 -8.17
N PHE A 145 -0.14 -0.74 -8.79
CA PHE A 145 -0.69 -1.89 -8.09
C PHE A 145 -0.31 -3.21 -8.77
N SER A 146 -0.19 -4.27 -7.97
CA SER A 146 -0.39 -5.63 -8.48
C SER A 146 -1.87 -5.83 -8.82
N VAL A 147 -2.19 -6.63 -9.83
CA VAL A 147 -3.57 -6.88 -10.28
C VAL A 147 -3.77 -8.38 -10.54
N VAL A 148 -4.80 -8.98 -9.95
CA VAL A 148 -5.14 -10.39 -10.21
C VAL A 148 -5.68 -10.56 -11.63
N LEU A 149 -5.04 -11.42 -12.42
CA LEU A 149 -5.46 -11.81 -13.78
C LEU A 149 -6.19 -13.15 -13.78
N ASP A 150 -5.70 -14.11 -12.99
CA ASP A 150 -6.23 -15.46 -12.92
C ASP A 150 -6.23 -15.97 -11.46
N PRO A 151 -7.38 -15.87 -10.75
CA PRO A 151 -7.53 -16.35 -9.39
C PRO A 151 -7.16 -17.82 -9.20
N ALA A 152 -7.44 -18.70 -10.16
CA ALA A 152 -7.17 -20.13 -10.04
C ALA A 152 -5.66 -20.40 -9.91
N THR A 153 -4.86 -19.61 -10.62
CA THR A 153 -3.40 -19.71 -10.60
C THR A 153 -2.79 -19.09 -9.33
N THR A 154 -3.44 -18.10 -8.70
CA THR A 154 -2.94 -17.46 -7.46
C THR A 154 -2.95 -18.39 -6.24
N LYS A 155 -3.78 -19.44 -6.26
CA LYS A 155 -4.03 -20.34 -5.11
C LYS A 155 -4.51 -19.60 -3.85
N ALA A 156 -5.18 -18.46 -4.03
CA ALA A 156 -5.77 -17.66 -2.97
C ALA A 156 -7.22 -17.31 -3.31
N ALA A 157 -8.06 -17.10 -2.29
CA ALA A 157 -9.37 -16.52 -2.48
C ALA A 157 -9.21 -15.05 -2.92
N CYS A 158 -9.63 -14.75 -4.15
CA CYS A 158 -9.55 -13.43 -4.76
C CYS A 158 -10.39 -13.38 -6.03
N SER A 159 -10.65 -12.16 -6.51
CA SER A 159 -11.37 -11.92 -7.76
C SER A 159 -10.45 -11.38 -8.85
N VAL A 160 -10.82 -11.59 -10.11
CA VAL A 160 -10.17 -10.92 -11.25
C VAL A 160 -10.26 -9.41 -11.08
N GLY A 161 -9.16 -8.70 -11.25
CA GLY A 161 -9.09 -7.24 -11.12
C GLY A 161 -8.93 -6.74 -9.68
N GLU A 162 -8.90 -7.63 -8.69
CA GLU A 162 -8.43 -7.27 -7.35
C GLU A 162 -7.03 -6.68 -7.47
N HIS A 163 -6.80 -5.56 -6.79
CA HIS A 163 -5.54 -4.85 -6.85
C HIS A 163 -5.00 -4.55 -5.46
N ALA A 164 -3.68 -4.69 -5.32
CA ALA A 164 -3.02 -4.74 -4.03
C ALA A 164 -1.59 -4.21 -4.09
N TRP A 165 -1.06 -3.88 -2.92
CA TRP A 165 0.38 -3.73 -2.71
C TRP A 165 0.73 -4.00 -1.24
N GLY A 166 2.02 -3.95 -0.91
CA GLY A 166 2.49 -4.14 0.44
C GLY A 166 3.77 -3.38 0.75
N GLY A 167 4.00 -3.13 2.03
CA GLY A 167 5.22 -2.53 2.55
C GLY A 167 6.21 -3.57 3.05
N VAL A 168 7.47 -3.16 3.18
CA VAL A 168 8.56 -4.03 3.67
C VAL A 168 8.36 -4.42 5.14
N ALA A 169 7.73 -3.56 5.95
CA ALA A 169 7.40 -3.81 7.35
C ALA A 169 6.16 -4.69 7.55
N SER A 170 5.90 -5.61 6.61
CA SER A 170 4.75 -6.52 6.58
C SER A 170 3.36 -5.84 6.52
N THR A 171 3.29 -4.54 6.15
CA THR A 171 2.00 -3.91 5.85
C THR A 171 1.44 -4.43 4.52
N ALA A 172 0.12 -4.46 4.40
CA ALA A 172 -0.56 -4.90 3.19
C ALA A 172 -1.92 -4.22 3.03
N PHE A 173 -2.34 -4.03 1.79
CA PHE A 173 -3.72 -3.72 1.48
C PHE A 173 -4.14 -4.39 0.17
N TRP A 174 -5.43 -4.63 0.02
CA TRP A 174 -6.02 -5.01 -1.26
C TRP A 174 -7.44 -4.45 -1.37
N ILE A 175 -7.88 -4.29 -2.61
CA ILE A 175 -9.22 -3.83 -2.96
C ILE A 175 -9.77 -4.84 -3.95
N ASP A 176 -10.87 -5.48 -3.57
CA ASP A 176 -11.64 -6.37 -4.43
C ASP A 176 -12.88 -5.64 -4.93
N PRO A 177 -12.93 -5.20 -6.20
CA PRO A 177 -14.09 -4.50 -6.74
C PRO A 177 -15.28 -5.40 -7.03
N VAL A 178 -15.10 -6.73 -7.05
CA VAL A 178 -16.17 -7.71 -7.28
C VAL A 178 -16.93 -7.97 -5.98
N GLU A 179 -16.18 -8.23 -4.90
CA GLU A 179 -16.73 -8.50 -3.56
C GLU A 179 -17.00 -7.22 -2.74
N ASP A 180 -16.70 -6.05 -3.31
CA ASP A 180 -16.79 -4.74 -2.65
C ASP A 180 -15.95 -4.61 -1.36
N ILE A 181 -14.78 -5.24 -1.33
CA ILE A 181 -13.90 -5.29 -0.15
C ILE A 181 -12.76 -4.28 -0.26
N VAL A 182 -12.48 -3.61 0.86
CA VAL A 182 -11.18 -3.00 1.13
C VAL A 182 -10.63 -3.61 2.41
N ALA A 183 -9.39 -4.10 2.35
CA ALA A 183 -8.66 -4.52 3.53
C ALA A 183 -7.35 -3.76 3.66
N VAL A 184 -7.08 -3.30 4.88
CA VAL A 184 -5.82 -2.64 5.24
C VAL A 184 -5.30 -3.33 6.50
N PHE A 185 -4.08 -3.83 6.41
CA PHE A 185 -3.37 -4.48 7.50
C PHE A 185 -2.06 -3.76 7.78
N MET A 186 -1.89 -3.30 9.02
CA MET A 186 -0.70 -2.58 9.45
C MET A 186 -0.02 -3.34 10.58
N THR A 187 1.26 -3.64 10.39
CA THR A 187 2.20 -4.12 11.40
C THR A 187 3.56 -3.46 11.13
N GLN A 188 4.56 -3.71 11.98
CA GLN A 188 5.90 -3.14 11.87
C GLN A 188 6.96 -4.23 12.10
N VAL A 189 6.97 -5.25 11.22
CA VAL A 189 7.93 -6.37 11.29
C VAL A 189 8.61 -6.56 9.94
N LEU A 190 9.93 -6.51 9.92
CA LEU A 190 10.79 -6.82 8.77
C LEU A 190 11.31 -8.26 8.84
N PRO A 191 11.60 -8.90 7.70
CA PRO A 191 11.08 -8.57 6.37
C PRO A 191 9.59 -8.95 6.25
N SER A 192 8.94 -8.50 5.18
CA SER A 192 7.55 -8.81 4.86
C SER A 192 7.24 -10.30 4.69
N SER A 193 8.27 -11.13 4.51
CA SER A 193 8.16 -12.59 4.38
C SER A 193 8.23 -13.35 5.69
N THR A 194 8.28 -12.65 6.84
CA THR A 194 8.44 -13.29 8.16
C THR A 194 7.29 -14.25 8.50
N TYR A 195 6.06 -13.82 8.22
CA TYR A 195 4.84 -14.57 8.51
C TYR A 195 3.92 -14.56 7.29
N PRO A 196 3.12 -15.62 7.08
CA PRO A 196 2.20 -15.73 5.94
C PRO A 196 0.91 -14.90 6.12
N ILE A 197 1.03 -13.69 6.68
CA ILE A 197 -0.11 -12.86 7.10
C ILE A 197 -1.00 -12.47 5.92
N ARG A 198 -0.45 -12.09 4.76
CA ARG A 198 -1.25 -11.70 3.60
C ARG A 198 -2.12 -12.84 3.12
N ARG A 199 -1.59 -14.07 3.11
CA ARG A 199 -2.34 -15.25 2.68
C ARG A 199 -3.41 -15.65 3.70
N GLU A 200 -3.05 -15.71 4.98
CA GLU A 200 -3.94 -16.16 6.05
C GLU A 200 -5.07 -15.15 6.31
N LEU A 201 -4.74 -13.86 6.39
CA LEU A 201 -5.74 -12.81 6.58
C LEU A 201 -6.73 -12.79 5.42
N ARG A 202 -6.24 -12.91 4.18
CA ARG A 202 -7.09 -13.00 3.00
C ARG A 202 -8.04 -14.19 3.07
N ALA A 203 -7.53 -15.38 3.39
CA ALA A 203 -8.39 -16.55 3.54
C ALA A 203 -9.50 -16.31 4.58
N LEU A 204 -9.17 -15.72 5.73
CA LEU A 204 -10.15 -15.41 6.78
C LEU A 204 -11.19 -14.37 6.33
N VAL A 205 -10.77 -13.33 5.61
CA VAL A 205 -11.68 -12.28 5.12
C VAL A 205 -12.67 -12.86 4.12
N TYR A 206 -12.21 -13.63 3.13
CA TYR A 206 -13.11 -14.19 2.10
C TYR A 206 -13.99 -15.32 2.65
N GLN A 207 -13.52 -16.10 3.62
CA GLN A 207 -14.34 -17.12 4.28
C GLN A 207 -15.47 -16.51 5.13
N ALA A 208 -15.36 -15.25 5.52
CA ALA A 208 -16.41 -14.55 6.26
C ALA A 208 -17.53 -14.04 5.35
N LEU A 209 -17.37 -14.09 4.02
CA LEU A 209 -18.44 -13.79 3.07
C LEU A 209 -19.44 -14.95 3.09
N ILE A 210 -20.71 -14.62 3.30
CA ILE A 210 -21.79 -15.61 3.44
C ILE A 210 -22.67 -15.72 2.20
N ASP A 211 -22.59 -14.75 1.28
CA ASP A 211 -23.35 -14.69 0.03
C ASP A 211 -22.48 -14.08 -1.08
#